data_AF-A0A353Y356-F1
#
_entry.id   AF-A0A353Y356-F1
#
_cell.length_a   1.000
_cell.length_b   1.000
_cell.length_c   1.000
_cell.angle_alpha   90.00
_cell.angle_beta   90.00
_cell.angle_gamma   90.00
#
_symmetry.space_group_name_H-M   'P 1'
#
loop_
_entity.id
_entity.type
_entity.pdbx_description
1 polymer ?
#
loop_
_entity_poly.entity_id
_entity_poly.type
_entity_poly.pdbx_seq_one_letter_code
_entity_poly.pdbx_strand_id
1 'polypeptide(L)'
;KDSYHASLLHLFFTTFRLNRLSQRGAVIVSESGGHHVSYSMVDAPQAEAGKQYQEQGLRSDQEGYKLADPTLLAGFKEFDDGITLQILSVFPGFVLQQIQNCLAIRQVLPRGVEKTDLNWTYLGYADDTPEQRGVRLKQANLIGPAGFVSMEDGAVGGFVQRGIATAGDDQAVIEMGGDSTSSSPSRVTEASVRGFWKLYRRLMDI
;
A
#
# COMPACT_ATOMS: atom_id res chain seq x y z
N LYS A 1 -1.79 -6.18 3.32
CA LYS A 1 -2.99 -6.60 2.53
C LYS A 1 -4.21 -5.84 3.01
N ASP A 2 -4.27 -5.56 4.30
CA ASP A 2 -4.95 -4.41 4.88
C ASP A 2 -4.54 -3.11 4.17
N SER A 3 -5.51 -2.29 3.78
CA SER A 3 -5.26 -1.04 3.04
C SER A 3 -5.07 0.18 3.94
N TYR A 4 -5.42 0.08 5.22
CA TYR A 4 -5.42 1.22 6.14
C TYR A 4 -4.05 1.49 6.78
N HIS A 5 -3.14 0.51 6.86
CA HIS A 5 -1.79 0.76 7.41
C HIS A 5 -1.08 1.88 6.66
N ALA A 6 -1.34 2.06 5.37
CA ALA A 6 -0.60 3.04 4.58
C ALA A 6 -0.73 4.48 5.13
N SER A 7 -1.80 4.79 5.85
CA SER A 7 -1.98 6.08 6.54
C SER A 7 -1.57 6.07 8.01
N LEU A 8 -1.50 4.90 8.64
CA LEU A 8 -1.12 4.75 10.06
C LEU A 8 0.38 4.57 10.24
N LEU A 9 1.02 3.85 9.32
CA LEU A 9 2.43 3.49 9.34
C LEU A 9 3.28 4.54 8.64
N HIS A 10 2.94 4.87 7.38
CA HIS A 10 3.84 5.66 6.55
C HIS A 10 3.83 7.14 6.86
N LEU A 11 4.90 7.59 7.54
CA LEU A 11 5.13 8.99 7.84
C LEU A 11 5.20 9.83 6.57
N PHE A 12 5.92 9.35 5.54
CA PHE A 12 6.12 10.10 4.30
C PHE A 12 4.80 10.40 3.57
N PHE A 13 3.93 9.40 3.41
CA PHE A 13 2.64 9.57 2.73
C PHE A 13 1.74 10.56 3.45
N THR A 14 1.72 10.51 4.79
CA THR A 14 0.88 11.37 5.60
C THR A 14 1.41 12.82 5.58
N THR A 15 2.71 12.99 5.84
CA THR A 15 3.42 14.28 5.88
C THR A 15 3.28 15.04 4.55
N PHE A 16 3.48 14.35 3.42
CA PHE A 16 3.41 14.96 2.09
C PHE A 16 2.06 14.78 1.39
N ARG A 17 1.04 14.31 2.13
CA ARG A 17 -0.36 14.23 1.69
C ARG A 17 -0.59 13.41 0.42
N LEU A 18 0.27 12.41 0.17
CA LEU A 18 0.18 11.54 -1.00
C LEU A 18 -0.88 10.45 -0.83
N ASN A 19 -1.18 10.05 0.41
CA ASN A 19 -2.23 9.10 0.73
C ASN A 19 -2.81 9.40 2.13
N ARG A 20 -4.14 9.55 2.22
CA ARG A 20 -4.86 9.76 3.49
C ARG A 20 -6.08 8.86 3.53
N LEU A 21 -6.43 8.31 4.70
CA LEU A 21 -7.63 7.46 4.84
C LEU A 21 -8.94 8.14 4.43
N SER A 22 -9.02 9.46 4.55
CA SER A 22 -10.18 10.26 4.13
C SER A 22 -10.33 10.39 2.61
N GLN A 23 -9.30 10.06 1.82
CA GLN A 23 -9.39 10.09 0.36
C GLN A 23 -10.35 9.01 -0.16
N ARG A 24 -11.11 9.38 -1.20
CA ARG A 24 -11.96 8.44 -1.94
C ARG A 24 -11.12 7.26 -2.41
N GLY A 25 -11.65 6.06 -2.22
CA GLY A 25 -10.95 4.82 -2.52
C GLY A 25 -11.77 3.62 -2.10
N ALA A 26 -11.37 2.43 -2.52
CA ALA A 26 -12.06 1.21 -2.19
C ALA A 26 -11.11 0.02 -2.14
N VAL A 27 -11.61 -1.09 -1.62
CA VAL A 27 -11.00 -2.41 -1.73
C VAL A 27 -11.93 -3.29 -2.56
N ILE A 28 -11.44 -3.79 -3.69
CA ILE A 28 -12.15 -4.74 -4.54
C ILE A 28 -11.54 -6.11 -4.28
N VAL A 29 -12.34 -7.09 -3.89
CA VAL A 29 -11.91 -8.46 -3.62
C VAL A 29 -12.51 -9.40 -4.67
N SER A 30 -11.70 -10.31 -5.21
CA SER A 30 -12.18 -11.33 -6.14
C SER A 30 -13.17 -12.30 -5.46
N GLU A 31 -13.99 -12.98 -6.26
CA GLU A 31 -14.91 -14.00 -5.75
C GLU A 31 -14.19 -15.10 -4.94
N SER A 32 -12.98 -15.49 -5.37
CA SER A 32 -12.14 -16.45 -4.63
C SER A 32 -11.61 -15.92 -3.29
N GLY A 33 -11.64 -14.61 -3.06
CA GLY A 33 -11.01 -13.93 -1.92
C GLY A 33 -9.50 -13.72 -2.04
N GLY A 34 -8.82 -14.44 -2.93
CA GLY A 34 -7.35 -14.45 -3.01
C GLY A 34 -6.73 -13.26 -3.71
N HIS A 35 -7.44 -12.61 -4.62
CA HIS A 35 -6.96 -11.47 -5.38
C HIS A 35 -7.71 -10.22 -4.93
N HIS A 36 -7.01 -9.10 -4.85
CA HIS A 36 -7.65 -7.84 -4.51
C HIS A 36 -6.93 -6.65 -5.12
N VAL A 37 -7.68 -5.56 -5.29
CA VAL A 37 -7.16 -4.25 -5.62
C VAL A 37 -7.55 -3.30 -4.50
N SER A 38 -6.58 -2.53 -4.01
CA SER A 38 -6.85 -1.33 -3.22
C SER A 38 -6.47 -0.12 -4.04
N TYR A 39 -7.29 0.92 -4.04
CA TYR A 39 -6.98 2.17 -4.72
C TYR A 39 -7.45 3.39 -3.93
N SER A 40 -6.79 4.51 -4.14
CA SER A 40 -7.20 5.82 -3.63
C SER A 40 -6.99 6.90 -4.68
N MET A 41 -7.85 7.91 -4.59
CA MET A 41 -7.89 9.08 -5.45
C MET A 41 -7.60 10.30 -4.59
N VAL A 42 -6.62 11.10 -4.98
CA VAL A 42 -6.45 12.43 -4.40
C VAL A 42 -7.47 13.35 -5.05
N ASP A 43 -8.48 13.77 -4.30
CA ASP A 43 -9.38 14.83 -4.78
C ASP A 43 -8.57 16.10 -5.05
N ALA A 44 -8.90 16.81 -6.13
CA ALA A 44 -8.35 18.15 -6.41
C ALA A 44 -8.43 19.01 -5.14
N PRO A 45 -7.45 19.89 -4.86
CA PRO A 45 -7.18 20.42 -3.53
C PRO A 45 -8.40 21.14 -2.94
N GLN A 46 -9.22 20.40 -2.20
CA GLN A 46 -10.28 20.95 -1.36
C GLN A 46 -9.63 21.24 -0.02
N ALA A 47 -9.40 22.53 0.24
CA ALA A 47 -8.76 23.04 1.46
C ALA A 47 -9.42 22.55 2.77
N GLU A 48 -10.69 22.14 2.71
CA GLU A 48 -11.49 21.66 3.85
C GLU A 48 -11.07 20.26 4.35
N ALA A 49 -10.68 19.33 3.48
CA ALA A 49 -10.25 17.98 3.89
C ALA A 49 -8.90 17.97 4.65
N GLY A 50 -8.17 19.08 4.58
CA GLY A 50 -6.92 19.29 5.30
C GLY A 50 -7.08 19.37 6.82
N LYS A 51 -8.12 20.07 7.29
CA LYS A 51 -8.32 20.44 8.70
C LYS A 51 -8.79 19.27 9.56
N GLN A 52 -9.76 18.49 9.06
CA GLN A 52 -10.31 17.34 9.81
C GLN A 52 -9.30 16.22 10.07
N TYR A 53 -8.26 16.08 9.23
CA TYR A 53 -7.23 15.05 9.43
C TYR A 53 -6.20 15.46 10.49
N GLN A 54 -5.88 16.76 10.58
CA GLN A 54 -4.96 17.32 11.59
C GLN A 54 -5.54 17.21 13.00
N GLU A 55 -6.86 17.36 13.14
CA GLU A 55 -7.58 17.21 14.42
C GLU A 55 -7.54 15.78 14.98
N GLN A 56 -7.21 14.76 14.17
CA GLN A 56 -7.15 13.36 14.61
C GLN A 56 -5.84 13.00 15.34
N GLY A 57 -4.85 13.89 15.40
CA GLY A 57 -3.63 13.69 16.18
C GLY A 57 -2.80 12.46 15.78
N LEU A 58 -2.88 12.04 14.52
CA LEU A 58 -2.17 10.86 14.04
C LEU A 58 -0.66 11.08 14.15
N ARG A 59 0.06 10.13 14.77
CA ARG A 59 1.52 10.19 14.96
C ARG A 59 2.29 10.38 13.65
N SER A 60 1.72 9.91 12.54
CA SER A 60 2.25 10.02 11.18
C SER A 60 2.06 11.41 10.54
N ASP A 61 1.33 12.34 11.17
CA ASP A 61 1.19 13.72 10.68
C ASP A 61 2.14 14.64 11.48
N GLN A 62 3.38 14.77 10.99
CA GLN A 62 4.39 15.63 11.62
C GLN A 62 4.48 16.97 10.88
N GLU A 63 4.12 18.06 11.55
CA GLU A 63 4.32 19.41 11.01
C GLU A 63 5.80 19.81 11.05
N GLY A 64 6.26 20.55 10.03
CA GLY A 64 7.61 21.13 9.99
C GLY A 64 8.63 20.41 9.10
N TYR A 65 8.35 19.19 8.64
CA TYR A 65 9.20 18.51 7.66
C TYR A 65 9.04 19.10 6.26
N LYS A 66 10.17 19.35 5.59
CA LYS A 66 10.23 19.77 4.19
C LYS A 66 11.22 18.90 3.44
N LEU A 67 10.94 18.63 2.16
CA LEU A 67 11.91 17.98 1.29
C LEU A 67 12.98 18.99 0.89
N ALA A 68 14.25 18.57 0.97
CA ALA A 68 15.35 19.32 0.35
C ALA A 68 15.15 19.46 -1.17
N ASP A 69 14.52 18.47 -1.79
CA ASP A 69 14.12 18.50 -3.19
C ASP A 69 12.61 18.23 -3.35
N PRO A 70 11.78 19.28 -3.45
CA PRO A 70 10.33 19.15 -3.61
C PRO A 70 9.91 18.49 -4.94
N THR A 71 10.79 18.45 -5.94
CA THR A 71 10.44 17.89 -7.26
C THR A 71 10.27 16.37 -7.22
N LEU A 72 10.63 15.71 -6.12
CA LEU A 72 10.23 14.31 -5.86
C LEU A 72 8.71 14.12 -5.86
N LEU A 73 7.95 15.14 -5.43
CA LEU A 73 6.48 15.12 -5.41
C LEU A 73 5.87 15.56 -6.73
N ALA A 74 6.68 16.04 -7.68
CA ALA A 74 6.19 16.37 -9.01
C ALA A 74 5.77 15.09 -9.73
N GLY A 75 4.71 15.18 -10.52
CA GLY A 75 4.13 14.07 -11.24
C GLY A 75 3.31 14.54 -12.42
N PHE A 76 2.78 13.59 -13.16
CA PHE A 76 1.84 13.81 -14.25
C PHE A 76 0.67 12.85 -14.13
N LYS A 77 -0.41 13.12 -14.87
CA LYS A 77 -1.58 12.25 -14.89
C LYS A 77 -1.24 10.95 -15.62
N GLU A 78 -1.25 9.83 -14.89
CA GLU A 78 -0.97 8.50 -15.47
C GLU A 78 -2.17 8.01 -16.30
N PHE A 79 -3.37 8.09 -15.72
CA PHE A 79 -4.63 7.66 -16.35
C PHE A 79 -5.76 8.66 -16.08
N ASP A 80 -6.80 8.61 -16.93
CA ASP A 80 -7.98 9.47 -16.86
C ASP A 80 -9.01 9.06 -15.78
N ASP A 81 -8.59 8.30 -14.76
CA ASP A 81 -9.44 7.78 -13.67
C ASP A 81 -9.28 8.53 -12.34
N GLY A 82 -8.25 9.37 -12.19
CA GLY A 82 -7.96 10.09 -10.96
C GLY A 82 -7.32 9.24 -9.84
N ILE A 83 -6.97 7.99 -10.14
CA ILE A 83 -6.29 7.10 -9.18
C ILE A 83 -4.82 7.50 -9.10
N THR A 84 -4.36 7.81 -7.90
CA THR A 84 -2.96 8.20 -7.64
C THR A 84 -2.19 7.13 -6.87
N LEU A 85 -2.90 6.19 -6.25
CA LEU A 85 -2.31 5.03 -5.61
C LEU A 85 -3.20 3.82 -5.88
N GLN A 86 -2.62 2.75 -6.40
CA GLN A 86 -3.27 1.47 -6.60
C GLN A 86 -2.30 0.33 -6.31
N ILE A 87 -2.74 -0.64 -5.54
CA ILE A 87 -2.03 -1.90 -5.31
C ILE A 87 -2.95 -3.05 -5.71
N LEU A 88 -2.60 -3.75 -6.78
CA LEU A 88 -3.17 -5.03 -7.16
C LEU A 88 -2.33 -6.15 -6.55
N SER A 89 -2.95 -7.04 -5.80
CA SER A 89 -2.33 -8.28 -5.33
C SER A 89 -3.01 -9.48 -5.97
N VAL A 90 -2.21 -10.34 -6.60
CA VAL A 90 -2.66 -11.60 -7.19
C VAL A 90 -1.99 -12.74 -6.41
N PHE A 91 -2.82 -13.57 -5.79
CA PHE A 91 -2.37 -14.77 -5.09
C PHE A 91 -1.48 -15.66 -5.99
N PRO A 92 -0.38 -16.24 -5.49
CA PRO A 92 0.10 -16.16 -4.11
C PRO A 92 1.09 -15.02 -3.82
N GLY A 93 1.77 -14.47 -4.84
CA GLY A 93 2.95 -13.61 -4.61
C GLY A 93 3.21 -12.57 -5.67
N PHE A 94 2.23 -12.23 -6.51
CA PHE A 94 2.37 -11.15 -7.48
C PHE A 94 1.71 -9.88 -6.96
N VAL A 95 2.42 -8.76 -7.03
CA VAL A 95 1.89 -7.43 -6.70
C VAL A 95 2.22 -6.47 -7.85
N LEU A 96 1.21 -5.78 -8.37
CA LEU A 96 1.39 -4.64 -9.27
C LEU A 96 1.04 -3.37 -8.49
N GLN A 97 1.95 -2.42 -8.49
CA GLN A 97 1.75 -1.13 -7.84
C GLN A 97 1.74 0.01 -8.86
N GLN A 98 0.95 1.02 -8.52
CA GLN A 98 1.10 2.40 -8.96
C GLN A 98 1.10 3.27 -7.71
N ILE A 99 2.18 4.02 -7.49
CA ILE A 99 2.23 5.08 -6.48
C ILE A 99 2.69 6.33 -7.21
N GLN A 100 1.76 7.27 -7.43
CA GLN A 100 1.94 8.38 -8.36
C GLN A 100 2.35 7.83 -9.74
N ASN A 101 3.48 8.26 -10.30
CA ASN A 101 4.03 7.77 -11.56
C ASN A 101 5.06 6.63 -11.36
N CYS A 102 5.27 6.15 -10.12
CA CYS A 102 6.11 5.00 -9.85
C CYS A 102 5.31 3.70 -10.05
N LEU A 103 5.57 3.04 -11.18
CA LEU A 103 5.01 1.74 -11.52
C LEU A 103 6.02 0.65 -11.20
N ALA A 104 5.60 -0.39 -10.48
CA ALA A 104 6.46 -1.55 -10.26
C ALA A 104 5.69 -2.84 -10.05
N ILE A 105 6.35 -3.94 -10.39
CA ILE A 105 5.96 -5.28 -9.98
C ILE A 105 6.77 -5.65 -8.75
N ARG A 106 6.10 -6.18 -7.72
CA ARG A 106 6.74 -6.84 -6.58
C ARG A 106 6.47 -8.33 -6.67
N GLN A 107 7.52 -9.13 -6.70
CA GLN A 107 7.42 -10.59 -6.63
C GLN A 107 7.79 -11.04 -5.22
N VAL A 108 6.80 -11.58 -4.51
CA VAL A 108 6.95 -12.16 -3.18
C VAL A 108 7.34 -13.63 -3.34
N LEU A 109 8.57 -13.97 -2.96
CA LEU A 109 9.14 -15.30 -3.14
C LEU A 109 9.44 -15.96 -1.78
N PRO A 110 8.61 -16.90 -1.32
CA PRO A 110 8.92 -17.67 -0.11
C PRO A 110 10.24 -18.43 -0.28
N ARG A 111 11.13 -18.31 0.71
CA ARG A 111 12.39 -19.07 0.81
C ARG A 111 12.38 -20.08 1.95
N GLY A 112 11.33 -20.07 2.76
CA GLY A 112 11.10 -20.89 3.94
C GLY A 112 10.11 -20.18 4.87
N VAL A 113 9.82 -20.78 6.02
CA VAL A 113 8.88 -20.18 6.99
C VAL A 113 9.40 -18.89 7.63
N GLU A 114 10.73 -18.74 7.74
CA GLU A 114 11.39 -17.57 8.35
C GLU A 114 11.92 -16.55 7.31
N LYS A 115 11.76 -16.80 6.00
CA LYS A 115 12.40 -15.97 4.98
C LYS A 115 11.58 -15.85 3.71
N THR A 116 11.47 -14.62 3.22
CA THR A 116 10.88 -14.27 1.93
C THR A 116 11.80 -13.29 1.22
N ASP A 117 12.04 -13.50 -0.07
CA ASP A 117 12.69 -12.53 -0.93
C ASP A 117 11.62 -11.68 -1.62
N LEU A 118 11.86 -10.36 -1.74
CA LEU A 118 10.95 -9.43 -2.41
C LEU A 118 11.68 -8.76 -3.58
N ASN A 119 11.39 -9.21 -4.80
CA ASN A 119 12.00 -8.65 -6.01
C ASN A 119 11.15 -7.50 -6.55
N TRP A 120 11.79 -6.39 -6.88
CA TRP A 120 11.14 -5.22 -7.44
C TRP A 120 11.58 -5.01 -8.88
N THR A 121 10.61 -4.94 -9.79
CA THR A 121 10.83 -4.60 -11.19
C THR A 121 10.09 -3.30 -11.48
N TYR A 122 10.84 -2.22 -11.66
CA TYR A 122 10.29 -0.91 -12.00
C TYR A 122 9.91 -0.87 -13.48
N LEU A 123 8.81 -0.22 -13.78
CA LEU A 123 8.26 -0.12 -15.12
C LEU A 123 8.24 1.34 -15.60
N GLY A 124 8.38 1.51 -16.90
CA GLY A 124 8.05 2.71 -17.64
C GLY A 124 7.46 2.30 -18.99
N TYR A 125 6.85 3.25 -19.68
CA TYR A 125 6.30 2.99 -21.01
C TYR A 125 7.33 3.28 -22.10
N ALA A 126 7.18 2.61 -23.24
CA ALA A 126 8.07 2.79 -24.39
C ALA A 126 7.98 4.21 -24.97
N ASP A 127 6.83 4.85 -24.83
CA ASP A 127 6.50 6.20 -25.28
C ASP A 127 6.65 7.28 -24.20
N ASP A 128 7.17 6.94 -23.01
CA ASP A 128 7.54 7.95 -22.02
C ASP A 128 8.55 8.95 -22.62
N THR A 129 8.21 10.24 -22.53
CA THR A 129 9.14 11.34 -22.79
C THR A 129 10.34 11.30 -21.85
N PRO A 130 11.48 11.92 -22.19
CA PRO A 130 12.63 12.04 -21.27
C PRO A 130 12.25 12.61 -19.90
N GLU A 131 11.34 13.58 -19.86
CA GLU A 131 10.85 14.23 -18.65
C GLU A 131 10.03 13.26 -17.80
N GLN A 132 9.08 12.54 -18.41
CA GLN A 132 8.29 11.51 -17.70
C GLN A 132 9.18 10.42 -17.14
N ARG A 133 10.15 9.93 -17.93
CA ARG A 133 11.12 8.93 -17.46
C ARG A 133 11.93 9.45 -16.27
N GLY A 134 12.33 10.72 -16.29
CA GLY A 134 12.99 11.39 -15.16
C GLY A 134 12.13 11.41 -13.89
N VAL A 135 10.84 11.73 -14.02
CA VAL A 135 9.87 11.68 -12.90
C VAL A 135 9.76 10.26 -12.34
N ARG A 136 9.60 9.24 -13.18
CA ARG A 136 9.49 7.84 -12.72
C ARG A 136 10.72 7.39 -11.95
N LEU A 137 11.92 7.67 -12.49
CA LEU A 137 13.19 7.35 -11.82
C LEU A 137 13.33 8.08 -10.49
N LYS A 138 12.88 9.34 -10.40
CA LYS A 138 12.93 10.10 -9.16
C LYS A 138 11.97 9.53 -8.13
N GLN A 139 10.73 9.24 -8.53
CA GLN A 139 9.71 8.66 -7.65
C GLN A 139 9.99 7.19 -7.29
N ALA A 140 10.93 6.52 -7.96
CA ALA A 140 11.44 5.23 -7.51
C ALA A 140 12.00 5.27 -6.07
N ASN A 141 12.47 6.44 -5.60
CA ASN A 141 12.90 6.63 -4.20
C ASN A 141 11.75 6.52 -3.18
N LEU A 142 10.49 6.47 -3.60
CA LEU A 142 9.38 6.23 -2.69
C LEU A 142 9.34 4.76 -2.23
N ILE A 143 9.82 3.84 -3.07
CA ILE A 143 9.60 2.41 -2.90
C ILE A 143 10.89 1.58 -3.05
N GLY A 144 10.82 0.28 -2.82
CA GLY A 144 11.97 -0.61 -2.73
C GLY A 144 12.62 -0.67 -1.33
N PRO A 145 13.71 -1.44 -1.17
CA PRO A 145 14.32 -1.70 0.14
C PRO A 145 14.79 -0.45 0.91
N ALA A 146 15.09 0.63 0.20
CA ALA A 146 15.51 1.92 0.78
C ALA A 146 14.52 3.06 0.46
N GLY A 147 13.32 2.74 -0.01
CA GLY A 147 12.32 3.73 -0.37
C GLY A 147 11.70 4.40 0.86
N PHE A 148 11.39 5.69 0.78
CA PHE A 148 10.84 6.47 1.90
C PHE A 148 9.54 5.92 2.48
N VAL A 149 8.82 5.10 1.73
CA VAL A 149 7.57 4.47 2.15
C VAL A 149 7.82 3.00 2.51
N SER A 150 8.33 2.21 1.57
CA SER A 150 8.37 0.74 1.74
C SER A 150 9.48 0.24 2.66
N MET A 151 10.43 1.08 3.09
CA MET A 151 11.42 0.65 4.08
C MET A 151 10.75 0.24 5.41
N GLU A 152 9.66 0.92 5.78
CA GLU A 152 8.90 0.61 6.99
C GLU A 152 8.18 -0.74 6.89
N ASP A 153 7.68 -1.10 5.70
CA ASP A 153 7.05 -2.41 5.45
C ASP A 153 8.03 -3.56 5.74
N GLY A 154 9.28 -3.41 5.28
CA GLY A 154 10.34 -4.40 5.51
C GLY A 154 10.67 -4.56 7.01
N ALA A 155 10.70 -3.47 7.76
CA ALA A 155 10.94 -3.50 9.20
C ALA A 155 9.78 -4.17 9.96
N VAL A 156 8.53 -3.77 9.66
CA VAL A 156 7.33 -4.31 10.32
C VAL A 156 7.17 -5.80 10.08
N GLY A 157 7.45 -6.30 8.87
CA GLY A 157 7.41 -7.74 8.59
C GLY A 157 8.34 -8.54 9.53
N GLY A 158 9.55 -8.03 9.77
CA GLY A 158 10.49 -8.64 10.72
C GLY A 158 10.01 -8.56 12.18
N PHE A 159 9.26 -7.52 12.56
CA PHE A 159 8.68 -7.40 13.90
C PHE A 159 7.55 -8.40 14.10
N VAL A 160 6.65 -8.52 13.12
CA VAL A 160 5.55 -9.48 13.11
C VAL A 160 6.08 -10.91 13.19
N GLN A 161 7.11 -11.27 12.41
CA GLN A 161 7.71 -12.61 12.46
C GLN A 161 8.20 -12.98 13.86
N ARG A 162 8.94 -12.07 14.52
CA ARG A 162 9.43 -12.30 15.89
C ARG A 162 8.30 -12.38 16.91
N GLY A 163 7.23 -11.61 16.73
CA GLY A 163 6.05 -11.67 17.59
C GLY A 163 5.34 -13.02 17.47
N ILE A 164 5.09 -13.49 16.24
CA ILE A 164 4.43 -14.78 15.98
C ILE A 164 5.22 -15.94 16.61
N ALA A 165 6.55 -15.92 16.52
CA ALA A 165 7.40 -16.96 17.12
C ALA A 165 7.22 -17.11 18.64
N THR A 166 6.68 -16.09 19.33
CA THR A 166 6.42 -16.12 20.78
C THR A 166 4.96 -16.41 21.15
N ALA A 167 4.08 -16.56 20.15
CA ALA A 167 2.62 -16.62 20.33
C ALA A 167 2.02 -17.87 19.64
N GLY A 168 2.72 -19.02 19.74
CA GLY A 168 2.38 -20.23 18.97
C GLY A 168 1.02 -20.86 19.31
N ASP A 169 0.51 -20.65 20.53
CA ASP A 169 -0.78 -21.15 20.99
C ASP A 169 -1.89 -20.08 20.92
N ASP A 170 -1.56 -18.86 20.47
CA ASP A 170 -2.49 -17.73 20.35
C ASP A 170 -3.08 -17.63 18.94
N GLN A 171 -4.04 -16.70 18.78
CA GLN A 171 -4.72 -16.45 17.51
C GLN A 171 -4.60 -14.99 17.10
N ALA A 172 -4.40 -14.76 15.81
CA ALA A 172 -4.51 -13.42 15.22
C ALA A 172 -5.99 -13.04 15.05
N VAL A 173 -6.34 -11.80 15.40
CA VAL A 173 -7.68 -11.23 15.23
C VAL A 173 -7.68 -10.37 13.97
N ILE A 174 -8.61 -10.63 13.04
CA ILE A 174 -8.71 -9.96 11.73
C ILE A 174 -10.16 -9.51 11.51
N GLU A 175 -10.62 -8.57 12.33
CA GLU A 175 -12.03 -8.15 12.45
C GLU A 175 -12.29 -6.69 12.03
N MET A 176 -11.28 -5.96 11.56
CA MET A 176 -11.50 -4.61 11.06
C MET A 176 -12.43 -4.65 9.85
N GLY A 177 -13.51 -3.87 9.91
CA GLY A 177 -14.58 -3.88 8.91
C GLY A 177 -15.47 -5.13 8.92
N GLY A 178 -15.49 -5.89 10.02
CA GLY A 178 -16.37 -7.06 10.22
C GLY A 178 -15.75 -8.39 9.80
N ASP A 179 -16.58 -9.38 9.46
CA ASP A 179 -16.19 -10.75 9.11
C ASP A 179 -16.21 -11.03 7.58
N SER A 180 -16.77 -10.11 6.81
CA SER A 180 -16.96 -10.24 5.36
C SER A 180 -15.63 -10.27 4.60
N THR A 181 -15.62 -11.00 3.49
CA THR A 181 -14.53 -11.01 2.49
C THR A 181 -14.92 -10.32 1.19
N SER A 182 -16.05 -9.61 1.18
CA SER A 182 -16.53 -8.88 0.02
C SER A 182 -15.79 -7.56 -0.18
N SER A 183 -15.87 -7.04 -1.41
CA SER A 183 -15.45 -5.68 -1.72
C SER A 183 -16.08 -4.66 -0.78
N SER A 184 -15.31 -3.62 -0.45
CA SER A 184 -15.71 -2.55 0.46
C SER A 184 -15.46 -1.18 -0.18
N PRO A 185 -16.41 -0.24 -0.13
CA PRO A 185 -16.18 1.15 -0.51
C PRO A 185 -15.31 1.90 0.52
N SER A 186 -14.96 1.27 1.65
CA SER A 186 -14.03 1.80 2.65
C SER A 186 -12.72 1.02 2.62
N ARG A 187 -11.60 1.74 2.76
CA ARG A 187 -10.26 1.17 2.95
C ARG A 187 -9.96 0.78 4.39
N VAL A 188 -10.86 1.09 5.33
CA VAL A 188 -10.79 0.67 6.74
C VAL A 188 -11.44 -0.72 6.87
N THR A 189 -10.77 -1.73 6.33
CA THR A 189 -11.26 -3.12 6.33
C THR A 189 -10.09 -4.11 6.17
N GLU A 190 -10.27 -5.32 6.67
CA GLU A 190 -9.38 -6.46 6.45
C GLU A 190 -10.00 -7.55 5.56
N ALA A 191 -11.03 -7.21 4.79
CA ALA A 191 -11.72 -8.15 3.90
C ALA A 191 -10.77 -8.89 2.94
N SER A 192 -9.75 -8.20 2.43
CA SER A 192 -8.69 -8.77 1.57
C SER A 192 -7.75 -9.72 2.33
N VAL A 193 -7.46 -9.45 3.60
CA VAL A 193 -6.64 -10.31 4.47
C VAL A 193 -7.41 -11.60 4.78
N ARG A 194 -8.67 -11.46 5.19
CA ARG A 194 -9.58 -12.61 5.40
C ARG A 194 -9.74 -13.43 4.13
N GLY A 195 -9.93 -12.79 2.98
CA GLY A 195 -10.06 -13.45 1.68
C GLY A 195 -8.83 -14.28 1.31
N PHE A 196 -7.64 -13.73 1.54
CA PHE A 196 -6.38 -14.45 1.35
C PHE A 196 -6.32 -15.72 2.21
N TRP A 197 -6.61 -15.62 3.51
CA TRP A 197 -6.59 -16.77 4.41
C TRP A 197 -7.65 -17.80 4.08
N LYS A 198 -8.87 -17.39 3.67
CA LYS A 198 -9.91 -18.34 3.21
C LYS A 198 -9.44 -19.14 1.98
N LEU A 199 -8.79 -18.49 1.01
CA LEU A 199 -8.25 -19.21 -0.15
C LEU A 199 -7.08 -20.11 0.25
N TYR A 200 -6.14 -19.60 1.06
CA TYR A 200 -4.99 -20.37 1.54
C TYR A 200 -5.44 -21.66 2.24
N ARG A 201 -6.36 -21.53 3.20
CA ARG A 201 -6.94 -22.67 3.95
C ARG A 201 -7.58 -23.70 3.03
N ARG A 202 -8.36 -23.26 2.04
CA ARG A 202 -8.97 -24.14 1.04
C ARG A 202 -7.93 -24.89 0.21
N LEU A 203 -6.85 -24.23 -0.20
CA LEU A 203 -5.79 -24.84 -1.00
C LEU A 203 -4.90 -25.80 -0.18
N MET A 204 -4.81 -25.57 1.13
CA MET A 204 -4.02 -26.38 2.06
C MET A 204 -4.84 -27.47 2.76
N ASP A 205 -6.16 -27.51 2.53
CA ASP A 205 -7.11 -28.44 3.17
C ASP A 205 -7.12 -28.35 4.72
N ILE A 206 -7.21 -27.12 5.26
CA ILE A 206 -7.22 -26.81 6.71
C ILE A 206 -8.33 -25.85 7.16
#